data_AF-A0A7Y6ZYK5-F1
#
_entry.id   AF-A0A7Y6ZYK5-F1
#
_cell.length_a   1.000
_cell.length_b   1.000
_cell.length_c   1.000
_cell.angle_alpha   90.00
_cell.angle_beta   90.00
_cell.angle_gamma   90.00
#
_symmetry.space_group_name_H-M   'P 1'
#
loop_
_entity.id
_entity.type
_entity.pdbx_description
1 polymer ?
#
loop_
_entity_poly.entity_id
_entity_poly.type
_entity_poly.pdbx_seq_one_letter_code
_entity_poly.pdbx_strand_id
1 'polypeptide(L)'
;TVVDTHNHPMKQFLEAGIEVTLNTDDPGVSALTLADEYKVAKEVIKLSAEQLKQVQINGVKQAFLSATEKQSLFDKVSSDE
;
A
#
# COMPACT_ATOMS: atom_id res chain seq x y z
N THR A 1 -10.73 11.79 -13.68
CA THR A 1 -10.76 11.81 -12.20
C THR A 1 -11.55 10.62 -11.72
N VAL A 2 -11.18 10.04 -10.58
CA VAL A 2 -11.98 8.98 -9.94
C VAL A 2 -13.21 9.64 -9.31
N VAL A 3 -14.39 9.07 -9.51
CA VAL A 3 -15.67 9.70 -9.13
C VAL A 3 -16.00 9.48 -7.66
N ASP A 4 -15.59 8.33 -7.11
CA ASP A 4 -15.74 7.96 -5.71
C ASP A 4 -14.67 6.94 -5.28
N THR A 5 -14.43 6.81 -3.98
CA THR A 5 -13.41 5.92 -3.43
C THR A 5 -13.78 4.43 -3.55
N HIS A 6 -15.07 4.08 -3.63
CA HIS A 6 -15.49 2.69 -3.74
C HIS A 6 -15.07 2.08 -5.09
N ASN A 7 -15.13 2.88 -6.15
CA ASN A 7 -14.73 2.52 -7.51
C ASN A 7 -13.27 2.88 -7.83
N HIS A 8 -12.42 3.02 -6.79
CA HIS A 8 -11.02 3.36 -7.00
C HIS A 8 -10.28 2.24 -7.78
N PRO A 9 -9.48 2.58 -8.82
CA PRO A 9 -8.92 1.59 -9.74
C PRO A 9 -7.79 0.72 -9.13
N MET A 10 -7.33 1.05 -7.93
CA MET A 10 -6.24 0.33 -7.24
C MET A 10 -6.45 -1.18 -7.19
N LYS A 11 -7.68 -1.64 -6.93
CA LYS A 11 -7.98 -3.08 -6.89
C LYS A 11 -7.79 -3.74 -8.25
N GLN A 12 -8.30 -3.11 -9.30
CA GLN A 12 -8.18 -3.59 -10.68
C GLN A 12 -6.71 -3.61 -11.14
N PHE A 13 -5.92 -2.63 -10.71
CA PHE A 13 -4.48 -2.59 -11.00
C PHE A 13 -3.75 -3.77 -10.36
N LEU A 14 -3.99 -4.02 -9.07
CA LEU A 14 -3.39 -5.16 -8.37
C LEU A 14 -3.83 -6.50 -9.00
N GLU A 15 -5.10 -6.65 -9.36
CA GLU A 15 -5.63 -7.86 -10.04
C GLU A 15 -5.05 -8.05 -11.44
N ALA A 16 -4.70 -6.97 -12.14
CA ALA A 16 -4.01 -6.99 -13.42
C ALA A 16 -2.48 -7.17 -13.31
N GLY A 17 -1.94 -7.33 -12.09
CA GLY A 17 -0.50 -7.47 -11.85
C GLY A 17 0.29 -6.16 -11.94
N ILE A 18 -0.38 -5.02 -11.95
CA ILE A 18 0.27 -3.70 -11.87
C ILE A 18 0.66 -3.45 -10.41
N GLU A 19 1.94 -3.16 -10.18
CA GLU A 19 2.42 -2.83 -8.83
C GLU A 19 1.92 -1.45 -8.38
N VAL A 20 1.21 -1.42 -7.25
CA VAL A 20 0.70 -0.20 -6.62
C VAL A 20 1.30 -0.02 -5.23
N THR A 21 1.56 1.24 -4.86
CA THR A 21 1.90 1.68 -3.50
C THR A 21 0.78 2.57 -2.94
N LEU A 22 0.64 2.62 -1.61
CA LEU A 22 -0.35 3.45 -0.92
C LEU A 22 0.36 4.46 -0.03
N ASN A 23 -0.02 5.73 -0.15
CA ASN A 23 0.65 6.89 0.45
C ASN A 23 -0.40 7.91 0.90
N THR A 24 -0.10 8.77 1.87
CA THR A 24 -1.01 9.81 2.38
C THR A 24 -1.04 11.10 1.54
N ASP A 25 -0.09 11.26 0.62
CA ASP A 25 0.22 12.52 -0.07
C ASP A 25 0.59 13.64 0.92
N ASP A 26 -0.37 14.42 1.40
CA ASP A 26 -0.19 15.46 2.42
C ASP A 26 -1.08 15.19 3.67
N PRO A 27 -0.55 14.53 4.71
CA PRO A 27 -1.32 14.19 5.90
C PRO A 27 -1.69 15.43 6.75
N GLY A 28 -0.96 16.55 6.62
CA GLY A 28 -1.26 17.79 7.33
C GLY A 28 -2.50 18.49 6.77
N VAL A 29 -2.70 18.41 5.45
CA VAL A 29 -3.89 18.93 4.77
C VAL A 29 -5.08 17.99 4.95
N SER A 30 -4.88 16.69 4.76
CA SER A 30 -5.97 15.70 4.81
C SER A 30 -6.38 15.29 6.24
N ALA A 31 -5.61 15.69 7.25
CA ALA A 31 -5.82 15.38 8.67
C ALA A 31 -5.99 13.87 8.93
N LEU A 32 -5.13 13.06 8.30
CA LEU A 32 -5.16 11.59 8.36
C LEU A 32 -3.76 10.98 8.42
N THR A 33 -3.69 9.71 8.80
CA THR A 33 -2.45 8.94 8.88
C THR A 33 -2.41 7.86 7.80
N LEU A 34 -1.23 7.26 7.60
CA LEU A 34 -1.11 6.10 6.71
C LEU A 34 -2.00 4.93 7.19
N ALA A 35 -2.20 4.76 8.50
CA ALA A 35 -3.09 3.73 9.02
C ALA A 35 -4.56 3.96 8.59
N ASP A 36 -4.99 5.21 8.52
CA ASP A 36 -6.33 5.58 8.03
C ASP A 36 -6.48 5.25 6.54
N GLU A 37 -5.44 5.51 5.72
CA GLU A 37 -5.43 5.12 4.30
C GLU A 37 -5.59 3.61 4.12
N TYR A 38 -4.86 2.81 4.91
CA TYR A 38 -4.98 1.34 4.87
C TYR A 38 -6.36 0.87 5.33
N LYS A 39 -6.99 1.57 6.29
CA LYS A 39 -8.36 1.29 6.70
C LYS A 39 -9.34 1.52 5.55
N VAL A 40 -9.22 2.64 4.83
CA VAL A 40 -10.04 2.94 3.65
C VAL A 40 -9.82 1.91 2.53
N ALA A 41 -8.57 1.53 2.27
CA ALA A 41 -8.24 0.52 1.28
C ALA A 41 -8.88 -0.85 1.59
N LYS A 42 -8.93 -1.23 2.87
CA LYS A 42 -9.60 -2.45 3.33
C LYS A 42 -11.12 -2.33 3.29
N GLU A 43 -11.68 -1.27 3.87
CA GLU A 43 -13.10 -1.17 4.17
C GLU A 43 -13.93 -0.64 3.00
N VAL A 44 -13.37 0.24 2.16
CA VAL A 44 -14.09 0.92 1.07
C VAL A 44 -13.69 0.36 -0.30
N ILE A 45 -12.39 0.28 -0.58
CA ILE A 45 -11.84 -0.27 -1.84
C ILE A 45 -11.93 -1.81 -1.85
N LYS A 46 -12.11 -2.43 -0.68
CA LYS A 46 -12.25 -3.89 -0.51
C LYS A 46 -11.04 -4.68 -1.00
N LEU A 47 -9.83 -4.19 -0.68
CA LEU A 47 -8.61 -4.99 -0.85
C LEU A 47 -8.57 -6.14 0.16
N SER A 48 -8.14 -7.32 -0.30
CA SER A 48 -7.89 -8.47 0.58
C SER A 48 -6.66 -8.26 1.46
N ALA A 49 -6.49 -9.11 2.48
CA ALA A 49 -5.29 -9.07 3.32
C ALA A 49 -4.01 -9.31 2.50
N GLU A 50 -4.08 -10.22 1.53
CA GLU A 50 -2.99 -10.53 0.60
C GLU A 50 -2.68 -9.34 -0.30
N GLN A 51 -3.70 -8.65 -0.82
CA GLN A 51 -3.52 -7.44 -1.63
C GLN A 51 -2.89 -6.31 -0.80
N LEU A 52 -3.32 -6.11 0.45
CA LEU A 52 -2.73 -5.12 1.35
C LEU A 52 -1.27 -5.44 1.67
N LYS A 53 -0.94 -6.72 1.92
CA LYS A 53 0.45 -7.17 2.08
C LYS A 53 1.26 -6.95 0.79
N GLN A 54 0.67 -7.21 -0.37
CA GLN A 54 1.33 -6.97 -1.65
C GLN A 54 1.64 -5.49 -1.87
N VAL A 55 0.75 -4.58 -1.48
CA VAL A 55 0.99 -3.12 -1.54
C VAL A 55 2.19 -2.71 -0.68
N GLN A 56 2.33 -3.29 0.52
CA GLN A 56 3.50 -3.04 1.37
C GLN A 56 4.80 -3.58 0.75
N ILE A 57 4.75 -4.80 0.20
CA ILE A 57 5.88 -5.42 -0.51
C ILE A 57 6.30 -4.56 -1.70
N ASN A 58 5.34 -4.07 -2.49
CA ASN A 58 5.59 -3.17 -3.62
C ASN A 58 6.28 -1.89 -3.15
N GLY A 59 5.85 -1.32 -2.01
CA GLY A 59 6.49 -0.16 -1.40
C GLY A 59 7.98 -0.35 -1.14
N VAL A 60 8.37 -1.48 -0.54
CA VAL A 60 9.79 -1.81 -0.31
C VAL A 60 10.54 -2.05 -1.64
N LYS A 61 9.93 -2.79 -2.58
CA LYS A 61 10.54 -3.06 -3.89
C LYS A 61 10.82 -1.79 -4.69
N GLN A 62 9.91 -0.82 -4.65
CA GLN A 62 9.99 0.42 -5.42
C GLN A 62 10.74 1.54 -4.69
N ALA A 63 11.08 1.36 -3.40
CA ALA A 63 11.89 2.32 -2.66
C ALA A 63 13.25 2.57 -3.34
N PHE A 64 13.74 3.81 -3.27
CA PHE A 64 15.08 4.19 -3.74
C PHE A 64 16.18 3.83 -2.73
N LEU A 65 16.12 2.61 -2.24
CA LEU A 65 17.07 2.00 -1.32
C LEU A 65 17.97 1.01 -2.05
N SER A 66 19.15 0.74 -1.50
CA SER A 66 20.00 -0.35 -1.96
C SER A 66 19.33 -1.71 -1.77
N ALA A 67 19.81 -2.72 -2.50
CA ALA A 67 19.29 -4.09 -2.35
C ALA A 67 19.43 -4.62 -0.92
N THR A 68 20.53 -4.30 -0.23
CA THR A 68 20.79 -4.70 1.16
C THR A 68 19.81 -4.04 2.14
N GLU A 69 19.52 -2.76 1.95
CA GLU A 69 18.54 -2.04 2.78
C GLU A 69 17.12 -2.57 2.55
N LYS A 70 16.75 -2.88 1.30
CA LYS A 70 15.46 -3.54 0.99
C LYS A 70 15.36 -4.91 1.66
N GLN A 71 16.40 -5.73 1.58
CA GLN A 71 16.43 -7.04 2.24
C GLN A 71 16.26 -6.89 3.76
N SER A 72 16.96 -5.94 4.36
CA SER A 72 16.85 -5.67 5.80
C SER A 72 15.43 -5.27 6.22
N LEU A 73 14.64 -4.64 5.34
CA LEU A 73 13.24 -4.34 5.60
C LEU A 73 12.34 -5.58 5.51
N PHE A 74 12.60 -6.48 4.55
CA PHE A 74 11.85 -7.74 4.45
C PHE A 74 12.13 -8.68 5.64
N ASP A 75 13.37 -8.70 6.13
CA ASP A 75 13.76 -9.55 7.25
C ASP A 75 13.06 -9.11 8.55
N LYS A 76 12.89 -7.80 8.77
CA LYS A 76 12.15 -7.26 9.94
C LYS A 76 10.70 -7.72 10.00
N VAL A 77 10.05 -7.89 8.84
CA VAL A 77 8.66 -8.34 8.78
C VAL A 77 8.56 -9.85 9.03
N SER A 78 9.62 -10.61 8.74
CA SER A 78 9.65 -12.07 8.94
C SER A 78 9.95 -12.46 10.39
N SER A 79 10.42 -11.54 11.22
CA SER A 79 10.72 -11.76 12.65
C SER A 79 9.56 -11.42 13.60
N ASP A 80 8.46 -10.86 13.11
CA ASP A 80 7.29 -10.45 13.88
C ASP A 80 6.16 -11.52 13.89
N GLU A 81 6.52 -12.81 13.77
CA GLU A 81 5.63 -13.97 14.05
C GLU A 81 5.91 -14.62 15.41
#